data_AF-A0A7C4F3D6-F1
#
_entry.id   AF-A0A7C4F3D6-F1
#
_cell.length_a   1.000
_cell.length_b   1.000
_cell.length_c   1.000
_cell.angle_alpha   90.00
_cell.angle_beta   90.00
_cell.angle_gamma   90.00
#
_symmetry.space_group_name_H-M   'P 1'
#
loop_
_entity.id
_entity.type
_entity.pdbx_description
1 polymer ?
#
loop_
_entity_poly.entity_id
_entity_poly.type
_entity_poly.pdbx_seq_one_letter_code
_entity_poly.pdbx_strand_id
1 'polypeptide(L)'
;MKLDGKTIYAQSSDIKARTYLQYRKDMKRKAIAELEAIEWLEKKVKELYPGQGVKVYKSGGDKFLWFLRKGGVSREPDFIAEIDGRKIEFEFQYAEKADLDFYDFKVSKVARKKDKTREPIENKWFIYIHKPHLKYAIFDAKWIVENGEYGMVQAWRSDAYRIPKERFEKILKPDADLPQLCKIIDAKNFILEFQHAWIDINKDKLSYLLQGVIDEDKIVQIIPRDLDSFFKVCFILDNLNKIPFNANLWLVYLLSYINKDICLDEISKIVYCIDFLYSKIELKPNELTQLTSKVKELIEIIKKFYQVDGSYKSSLTVSPIEETRCALFSINLLEDLIQDMIYYYSVPDTELKPIKKIYENIPCIEKTYKLLKSVLNV
;
A
#
# COMPACT_ATOMS: atom_id res chain seq x y z
N MET A 1 15.53 -9.87 15.79
CA MET A 1 14.15 -10.18 16.24
C MET A 1 13.69 -11.46 15.55
N LYS A 2 13.05 -12.41 16.24
CA LYS A 2 12.48 -13.60 15.58
C LYS A 2 11.27 -13.13 14.75
N LEU A 3 11.31 -13.31 13.43
CA LEU A 3 10.17 -12.98 12.55
C LEU A 3 8.97 -13.86 12.96
N ASP A 4 7.78 -13.29 13.06
CA ASP A 4 6.58 -14.08 13.36
C ASP A 4 6.18 -14.95 12.16
N GLY A 5 5.40 -16.01 12.38
CA GLY A 5 5.02 -16.95 11.33
C GLY A 5 4.22 -16.33 10.18
N LYS A 6 3.50 -15.23 10.40
CA LYS A 6 2.76 -14.52 9.33
C LYS A 6 3.71 -13.69 8.47
N THR A 7 4.68 -13.03 9.08
CA THR A 7 5.76 -12.33 8.38
C THR A 7 6.64 -13.32 7.60
N ILE A 8 6.97 -14.47 8.20
CA ILE A 8 7.70 -15.55 7.50
C ILE A 8 6.87 -16.09 6.33
N TYR A 9 5.57 -16.32 6.49
CA TYR A 9 4.69 -16.77 5.39
C TYR A 9 4.59 -15.75 4.25
N ALA A 10 4.43 -14.46 4.58
CA ALA A 10 4.44 -13.38 3.59
C ALA A 10 5.78 -13.26 2.86
N GLN A 11 6.89 -13.59 3.51
CA GLN A 11 8.22 -13.61 2.89
C GLN A 11 8.57 -14.94 2.19
N SER A 12 7.87 -16.04 2.49
CA SER A 12 8.21 -17.40 2.01
C SER A 12 7.23 -17.99 0.98
N SER A 13 6.03 -17.45 0.81
CA SER A 13 5.07 -17.86 -0.23
C SER A 13 5.36 -17.14 -1.55
N ASP A 14 5.67 -17.87 -2.66
CA ASP A 14 5.91 -17.40 -4.04
C ASP A 14 6.82 -16.15 -4.28
N ILE A 15 7.45 -15.60 -3.22
CA ILE A 15 8.07 -14.26 -3.17
C ILE A 15 9.61 -14.32 -3.10
N LYS A 16 10.22 -15.50 -3.24
CA LYS A 16 11.68 -15.68 -3.08
C LYS A 16 12.56 -14.82 -4.01
N ALA A 17 12.02 -14.24 -5.08
CA ALA A 17 12.75 -13.37 -6.00
C ALA A 17 12.45 -11.87 -5.87
N ARG A 18 11.52 -11.46 -4.98
CA ARG A 18 11.06 -10.06 -4.89
C ARG A 18 11.61 -9.36 -3.65
N THR A 19 11.94 -8.07 -3.78
CA THR A 19 12.30 -7.25 -2.60
C THR A 19 11.07 -6.93 -1.76
N TYR A 20 11.27 -6.60 -0.48
CA TYR A 20 10.20 -6.20 0.45
C TYR A 20 9.35 -5.03 -0.08
N LEU A 21 9.98 -4.08 -0.76
CA LEU A 21 9.31 -2.95 -1.41
C LEU A 21 8.43 -3.37 -2.60
N GLN A 22 8.86 -4.36 -3.40
CA GLN A 22 8.07 -4.87 -4.53
C GLN A 22 6.80 -5.57 -4.05
N TYR A 23 6.85 -6.31 -2.95
CA TYR A 23 5.63 -6.86 -2.34
C TYR A 23 4.69 -5.76 -1.82
N ARG A 24 5.24 -4.72 -1.18
CA ARG A 24 4.44 -3.57 -0.70
C ARG A 24 3.72 -2.85 -1.83
N LYS A 25 4.32 -2.75 -3.02
CA LYS A 25 3.67 -2.18 -4.20
C LYS A 25 2.37 -2.91 -4.56
N ASP A 26 2.41 -4.24 -4.68
CA ASP A 26 1.23 -5.04 -5.02
C ASP A 26 0.12 -4.89 -3.96
N MET A 27 0.52 -4.88 -2.69
CA MET A 27 -0.38 -4.67 -1.57
C MET A 27 -1.01 -3.28 -1.55
N LYS A 28 -0.23 -2.24 -1.87
CA LYS A 28 -0.71 -0.85 -1.96
C LYS A 28 -1.73 -0.65 -3.06
N ARG A 29 -1.61 -1.36 -4.20
CA ARG A 29 -2.61 -1.30 -5.27
C ARG A 29 -4.01 -1.73 -4.79
N LYS A 30 -4.09 -2.81 -4.01
CA LYS A 30 -5.34 -3.24 -3.36
C LYS A 30 -5.81 -2.22 -2.33
N ALA A 31 -4.89 -1.74 -1.48
CA ALA A 31 -5.19 -0.75 -0.45
C ALA A 31 -5.77 0.55 -1.00
N ILE A 32 -5.23 1.06 -2.13
CA ILE A 32 -5.72 2.27 -2.80
C ILE A 32 -7.21 2.09 -3.13
N ALA A 33 -7.57 0.99 -3.78
CA ALA A 33 -8.95 0.75 -4.19
C ALA A 33 -9.89 0.66 -2.98
N GLU A 34 -9.48 -0.02 -1.91
CA GLU A 34 -10.29 -0.15 -0.69
C GLU A 34 -10.48 1.17 0.05
N LEU A 35 -9.40 1.93 0.23
CA LEU A 35 -9.43 3.19 0.97
C LEU A 35 -10.19 4.28 0.21
N GLU A 36 -10.11 4.30 -1.12
CA GLU A 36 -10.94 5.21 -1.92
C GLU A 36 -12.42 4.78 -1.93
N ALA A 37 -12.71 3.48 -1.88
CA ALA A 37 -14.07 2.98 -1.93
C ALA A 37 -14.83 3.09 -0.59
N ILE A 38 -14.17 3.37 0.54
CA ILE A 38 -14.78 3.31 1.87
C ILE A 38 -15.97 4.26 2.05
N GLU A 39 -15.82 5.52 1.63
CA GLU A 39 -16.86 6.56 1.74
C GLU A 39 -18.04 6.24 0.82
N TRP A 40 -17.74 5.75 -0.39
CA TRP A 40 -18.74 5.30 -1.34
C TRP A 40 -19.50 4.07 -0.82
N LEU A 41 -18.80 3.08 -0.25
CA LEU A 41 -19.39 1.90 0.37
C LEU A 41 -20.29 2.30 1.55
N GLU A 42 -19.86 3.21 2.42
CA GLU A 42 -20.69 3.69 3.53
C GLU A 42 -22.01 4.29 3.03
N LYS A 43 -21.98 5.09 1.96
CA LYS A 43 -23.19 5.60 1.29
C LYS A 43 -24.07 4.46 0.80
N LYS A 44 -23.50 3.43 0.17
CA LYS A 44 -24.27 2.26 -0.32
C LYS A 44 -24.86 1.42 0.79
N VAL A 45 -24.17 1.26 1.92
CA VAL A 45 -24.73 0.56 3.08
C VAL A 45 -25.86 1.38 3.71
N LYS A 46 -25.76 2.72 3.76
CA LYS A 46 -26.87 3.59 4.21
C LYS A 46 -28.12 3.46 3.32
N GLU A 47 -27.93 3.31 2.00
CA GLU A 47 -29.03 3.05 1.07
C GLU A 47 -29.70 1.68 1.32
N LEU A 48 -28.93 0.67 1.72
CA LEU A 48 -29.43 -0.68 2.06
C LEU A 48 -30.15 -0.75 3.41
N TYR A 49 -29.80 0.13 4.35
CA TYR A 49 -30.37 0.19 5.70
C TYR A 49 -30.91 1.59 6.03
N PRO A 50 -32.01 2.04 5.37
CA PRO A 50 -32.55 3.38 5.58
C PRO A 50 -32.95 3.62 7.05
N GLY A 51 -32.56 4.78 7.58
CA GLY A 51 -32.91 5.20 8.94
C GLY A 51 -32.06 4.61 10.07
N GLN A 52 -31.08 3.76 9.77
CA GLN A 52 -30.19 3.15 10.77
C GLN A 52 -28.85 3.90 10.86
N GLY A 53 -28.22 3.86 12.03
CA GLY A 53 -26.88 4.39 12.26
C GLY A 53 -25.84 3.49 11.60
N VAL A 54 -25.33 3.90 10.43
CA VAL A 54 -24.33 3.15 9.67
C VAL A 54 -22.97 3.81 9.77
N LYS A 55 -21.93 3.01 10.09
CA LYS A 55 -20.51 3.36 9.98
C LYS A 55 -19.77 2.24 9.27
N VAL A 56 -18.90 2.58 8.33
CA VAL A 56 -18.04 1.59 7.65
C VAL A 56 -16.59 1.92 7.95
N TYR A 57 -15.82 0.90 8.34
CA TYR A 57 -14.38 1.04 8.56
C TYR A 57 -13.64 -0.14 7.92
N LYS A 58 -12.40 0.11 7.51
CA LYS A 58 -11.51 -0.93 7.03
C LYS A 58 -11.21 -1.92 8.17
N SER A 59 -11.23 -3.21 7.85
CA SER A 59 -10.89 -4.29 8.78
C SER A 59 -9.67 -5.05 8.25
N GLY A 60 -9.13 -5.96 9.05
CA GLY A 60 -7.98 -6.76 8.66
C GLY A 60 -6.63 -6.32 9.18
N GLY A 61 -5.67 -7.24 9.15
CA GLY A 61 -4.24 -6.93 9.29
C GLY A 61 -3.73 -6.06 8.13
N ASP A 62 -4.51 -6.00 7.05
CA ASP A 62 -4.32 -5.16 5.89
C ASP A 62 -5.02 -3.78 6.03
N LYS A 63 -5.72 -3.53 7.14
CA LYS A 63 -6.04 -2.16 7.61
C LYS A 63 -4.78 -1.30 7.76
N PHE A 64 -3.62 -1.95 7.97
CA PHE A 64 -2.31 -1.35 8.15
C PHE A 64 -1.37 -1.56 6.95
N LEU A 65 -1.90 -1.78 5.72
CA LEU A 65 -1.15 -2.09 4.46
C LEU A 65 -0.03 -1.11 4.05
N TRP A 66 0.27 -0.17 4.92
CA TRP A 66 1.35 0.78 4.87
C TRP A 66 2.70 0.15 5.29
N PHE A 67 2.69 -0.77 6.26
CA PHE A 67 3.91 -1.47 6.67
C PHE A 67 3.64 -2.91 7.12
N LEU A 68 4.52 -3.82 6.70
CA LEU A 68 4.65 -5.16 7.27
C LEU A 68 5.73 -5.19 8.35
N ARG A 69 5.88 -4.15 9.17
CA ARG A 69 6.67 -4.31 10.38
C ARG A 69 5.89 -5.22 11.32
N LYS A 70 6.11 -6.54 11.24
CA LYS A 70 5.32 -7.59 11.90
C LYS A 70 3.90 -7.78 11.32
N GLY A 71 3.63 -7.23 10.14
CA GLY A 71 2.35 -7.37 9.42
C GLY A 71 2.35 -8.60 8.50
N GLY A 72 1.18 -9.20 8.30
CA GLY A 72 1.02 -10.36 7.42
C GLY A 72 -0.43 -10.55 7.00
N VAL A 73 -0.65 -11.45 6.03
CA VAL A 73 -1.98 -11.76 5.48
C VAL A 73 -2.92 -12.21 6.61
N SER A 74 -3.97 -11.44 6.88
CA SER A 74 -5.06 -11.83 7.79
C SER A 74 -6.18 -12.54 7.05
N ARG A 75 -7.01 -13.27 7.80
CA ARG A 75 -8.28 -13.84 7.31
C ARG A 75 -9.50 -12.98 7.63
N GLU A 76 -9.25 -11.79 8.17
CA GLU A 76 -10.26 -10.78 8.47
C GLU A 76 -10.85 -10.20 7.17
N PRO A 77 -12.09 -9.68 7.20
CA PRO A 77 -12.71 -9.02 6.06
C PRO A 77 -11.99 -7.74 5.65
N ASP A 78 -12.20 -7.30 4.41
CA ASP A 78 -11.66 -6.02 3.93
C ASP A 78 -12.36 -4.82 4.62
N PHE A 79 -13.67 -4.92 4.91
CA PHE A 79 -14.41 -3.90 5.69
C PHE A 79 -15.34 -4.51 6.74
N ILE A 80 -15.65 -3.72 7.77
CA ILE A 80 -16.77 -3.96 8.68
C ILE A 80 -17.73 -2.78 8.58
N ALA A 81 -19.02 -3.08 8.37
CA ALA A 81 -20.10 -2.13 8.56
C ALA A 81 -20.74 -2.36 9.94
N GLU A 82 -20.82 -1.32 10.75
CA GLU A 82 -21.57 -1.30 11.99
C GLU A 82 -22.91 -0.60 11.74
N ILE A 83 -24.00 -1.33 11.96
CA ILE A 83 -25.38 -0.91 11.70
C ILE A 83 -26.16 -1.09 13.01
N ASP A 84 -26.46 0.01 13.71
CA ASP A 84 -27.10 0.00 15.03
C ASP A 84 -26.47 -1.01 16.02
N GLY A 85 -25.13 -1.06 16.04
CA GLY A 85 -24.33 -1.95 16.89
C GLY A 85 -24.16 -3.38 16.35
N ARG A 86 -24.81 -3.76 15.24
CA ARG A 86 -24.58 -5.04 14.56
C ARG A 86 -23.44 -4.92 13.56
N LYS A 87 -22.58 -5.92 13.50
CA LYS A 87 -21.44 -5.96 12.57
C LYS A 87 -21.73 -6.84 11.38
N ILE A 88 -21.54 -6.30 10.18
CA ILE A 88 -21.57 -7.02 8.91
C ILE A 88 -20.18 -6.97 8.29
N GLU A 89 -19.69 -8.12 7.86
CA GLU A 89 -18.39 -8.25 7.21
C GLU A 89 -18.53 -8.05 5.70
N PHE A 90 -17.65 -7.26 5.09
CA PHE A 90 -17.60 -7.06 3.65
C PHE A 90 -16.24 -7.48 3.07
N GLU A 91 -16.29 -8.22 1.98
CA GLU A 91 -15.16 -8.52 1.11
C GLU A 91 -15.24 -7.66 -0.15
N PHE A 92 -14.11 -7.07 -0.55
CA PHE A 92 -14.01 -6.15 -1.66
C PHE A 92 -13.31 -6.77 -2.86
N GLN A 93 -13.93 -6.63 -4.02
CA GLN A 93 -13.36 -7.03 -5.29
C GLN A 93 -13.67 -6.00 -6.38
N TYR A 94 -12.81 -5.93 -7.38
CA TYR A 94 -13.06 -5.12 -8.56
C TYR A 94 -12.50 -5.78 -9.83
N ALA A 95 -13.19 -5.58 -10.95
CA ALA A 95 -12.72 -5.95 -12.28
C ALA A 95 -12.03 -4.77 -12.95
N GLU A 96 -10.91 -5.04 -13.61
CA GLU A 96 -10.28 -4.12 -14.56
C GLU A 96 -10.51 -4.52 -16.03
N LYS A 97 -10.95 -5.75 -16.29
CA LYS A 97 -11.24 -6.26 -17.64
C LYS A 97 -12.74 -6.29 -17.89
N ALA A 98 -13.14 -5.96 -19.12
CA ALA A 98 -14.54 -6.00 -19.55
C ALA A 98 -15.01 -7.42 -19.90
N ASP A 99 -14.11 -8.23 -20.46
CA ASP A 99 -14.43 -9.54 -21.00
C ASP A 99 -13.99 -10.64 -20.03
N LEU A 100 -14.74 -10.78 -18.94
CA LEU A 100 -14.60 -11.89 -18.00
C LEU A 100 -15.65 -12.96 -18.27
N ASP A 101 -15.23 -14.18 -18.54
CA ASP A 101 -16.14 -15.33 -18.67
C ASP A 101 -16.74 -15.73 -17.31
N PHE A 102 -15.94 -15.56 -16.26
CA PHE A 102 -16.31 -15.90 -14.89
C PHE A 102 -15.86 -14.82 -13.90
N TYR A 103 -16.66 -14.65 -12.86
CA TYR A 103 -16.35 -13.86 -11.67
C TYR A 103 -16.00 -14.83 -10.55
N ASP A 104 -14.72 -14.90 -10.19
CA ASP A 104 -14.20 -15.89 -9.26
C ASP A 104 -14.17 -15.37 -7.82
N PHE A 105 -14.65 -16.18 -6.87
CA PHE A 105 -14.67 -15.88 -5.44
C PHE A 105 -13.97 -16.98 -4.66
N LYS A 106 -12.94 -16.61 -3.88
CA LYS A 106 -12.14 -17.57 -3.12
C LYS A 106 -13.02 -18.32 -2.14
N VAL A 107 -13.01 -19.65 -2.22
CA VAL A 107 -13.88 -20.52 -1.41
C VAL A 107 -13.77 -20.22 0.08
N SER A 108 -12.56 -19.96 0.59
CA SER A 108 -12.33 -19.66 2.01
C SER A 108 -12.97 -18.36 2.50
N LYS A 109 -13.32 -17.44 1.60
CA LYS A 109 -14.04 -16.19 1.91
C LYS A 109 -15.56 -16.35 1.84
N VAL A 110 -16.04 -17.33 1.07
CA VAL A 110 -17.47 -17.54 0.79
C VAL A 110 -18.10 -18.55 1.75
N ALA A 111 -17.45 -19.70 1.95
CA ALA A 111 -18.05 -20.83 2.64
C ALA A 111 -17.10 -21.48 3.65
N ARG A 112 -17.65 -21.98 4.76
CA ARG A 112 -16.94 -22.81 5.74
C ARG A 112 -17.27 -24.27 5.49
N LYS A 113 -16.26 -25.12 5.66
CA LYS A 113 -16.48 -26.57 5.64
C LYS A 113 -17.09 -26.97 6.98
N LYS A 114 -18.29 -27.54 6.93
CA LYS A 114 -18.97 -28.14 8.08
C LYS A 114 -19.33 -29.57 7.69
N ASP A 115 -18.64 -30.51 8.35
CA ASP A 115 -18.65 -31.93 8.02
C ASP A 115 -18.25 -32.20 6.55
N LYS A 116 -19.14 -32.84 5.79
CA LYS A 116 -18.96 -33.15 4.36
C LYS A 116 -19.50 -32.06 3.43
N THR A 117 -20.10 -31.01 3.97
CA THR A 117 -20.77 -29.94 3.19
C THR A 117 -20.07 -28.59 3.37
N ARG A 118 -20.28 -27.69 2.41
CA ARG A 118 -19.83 -26.30 2.50
C ARG A 118 -21.06 -25.43 2.73
N GLU A 119 -21.10 -24.75 3.87
CA GLU A 119 -22.16 -23.79 4.19
C GLU A 119 -21.65 -22.35 3.95
N PRO A 120 -22.48 -21.45 3.38
CA PRO A 120 -22.10 -20.05 3.23
C PRO A 120 -21.82 -19.41 4.58
N ILE A 121 -20.87 -18.49 4.65
CA ILE A 121 -20.55 -17.76 5.89
C ILE A 121 -21.67 -16.77 6.19
N GLU A 122 -22.27 -16.88 7.38
CA GLU A 122 -23.30 -15.95 7.83
C GLU A 122 -22.76 -14.52 8.02
N ASN A 123 -23.60 -13.51 7.76
CA ASN A 123 -23.26 -12.08 7.88
C ASN A 123 -22.05 -11.64 7.05
N LYS A 124 -21.71 -12.41 6.01
CA LYS A 124 -20.63 -12.13 5.07
C LYS A 124 -21.19 -11.63 3.75
N TRP A 125 -20.83 -10.39 3.43
CA TRP A 125 -21.22 -9.69 2.23
C TRP A 125 -20.02 -9.45 1.33
N PHE A 126 -20.32 -9.26 0.06
CA PHE A 126 -19.36 -8.97 -0.98
C PHE A 126 -19.79 -7.69 -1.67
N ILE A 127 -18.81 -6.85 -1.94
CA ILE A 127 -18.96 -5.69 -2.80
C ILE A 127 -18.04 -5.83 -3.99
N TYR A 128 -18.64 -5.68 -5.17
CA TYR A 128 -17.96 -5.84 -6.44
C TYR A 128 -18.08 -4.55 -7.26
N ILE A 129 -16.95 -4.00 -7.73
CA ILE A 129 -16.94 -2.89 -8.69
C ILE A 129 -16.48 -3.40 -10.05
N HIS A 130 -17.36 -3.34 -11.04
CA HIS A 130 -17.02 -3.60 -12.43
C HIS A 130 -16.56 -2.30 -13.12
N LYS A 131 -15.28 -1.94 -12.96
CA LYS A 131 -14.75 -0.63 -13.40
C LYS A 131 -15.02 -0.31 -14.88
N PRO A 132 -14.81 -1.22 -15.85
CA PRO A 132 -15.03 -0.91 -17.26
C PRO A 132 -16.46 -0.48 -17.62
N HIS A 133 -17.44 -1.03 -16.92
CA HIS A 133 -18.86 -0.75 -17.15
C HIS A 133 -19.43 0.28 -16.15
N LEU A 134 -18.61 0.73 -15.19
CA LEU A 134 -19.04 1.64 -14.12
C LEU A 134 -20.30 1.14 -13.41
N LYS A 135 -20.30 -0.17 -13.11
CA LYS A 135 -21.35 -0.85 -12.37
C LYS A 135 -20.82 -1.46 -11.09
N TYR A 136 -21.70 -1.73 -10.15
CA TYR A 136 -21.39 -2.44 -8.92
C TYR A 136 -22.47 -3.45 -8.55
N ALA A 137 -22.14 -4.35 -7.64
CA ALA A 137 -23.12 -5.18 -6.95
C ALA A 137 -22.73 -5.37 -5.48
N ILE A 138 -23.75 -5.56 -4.64
CA ILE A 138 -23.62 -5.92 -3.24
C ILE A 138 -24.50 -7.15 -3.01
N PHE A 139 -23.93 -8.23 -2.51
CA PHE A 139 -24.59 -9.53 -2.37
C PHE A 139 -23.94 -10.34 -1.24
N ASP A 140 -24.63 -11.35 -0.72
CA ASP A 140 -24.15 -12.17 0.39
C ASP A 140 -23.44 -13.46 -0.09
N ALA A 141 -22.80 -14.15 0.86
CA ALA A 141 -22.15 -15.43 0.59
C ALA A 141 -23.11 -16.51 0.05
N LYS A 142 -24.39 -16.46 0.45
CA LYS A 142 -25.41 -17.43 0.02
C LYS A 142 -25.67 -17.28 -1.48
N TRP A 143 -25.81 -16.06 -1.97
CA TRP A 143 -26.00 -15.78 -3.39
C TRP A 143 -24.87 -16.35 -4.25
N ILE A 144 -23.61 -16.25 -3.80
CA ILE A 144 -22.45 -16.84 -4.50
C ILE A 144 -22.58 -18.37 -4.57
N VAL A 145 -22.94 -19.03 -3.47
CA VAL A 145 -23.07 -20.50 -3.43
C VAL A 145 -24.20 -20.99 -4.34
N GLU A 146 -25.31 -20.25 -4.42
CA GLU A 146 -26.47 -20.63 -5.23
C GLU A 146 -26.27 -20.36 -6.74
N ASN A 147 -25.45 -19.38 -7.10
CA ASN A 147 -25.29 -18.95 -8.49
C ASN A 147 -23.94 -19.35 -9.11
N GLY A 148 -22.96 -19.72 -8.30
CA GLY A 148 -21.61 -20.06 -8.72
C GLY A 148 -21.38 -21.56 -8.88
N GLU A 149 -20.44 -21.89 -9.76
CA GLU A 149 -19.95 -23.24 -9.99
C GLU A 149 -18.64 -23.44 -9.23
N TYR A 150 -18.48 -24.59 -8.56
CA TYR A 150 -17.23 -24.91 -7.88
C TYR A 150 -16.19 -25.38 -8.89
N GLY A 151 -15.05 -24.71 -8.99
CA GLY A 151 -14.02 -25.09 -9.95
C GLY A 151 -12.64 -24.50 -9.69
N MET A 152 -11.64 -25.14 -10.28
CA MET A 152 -10.24 -24.73 -10.20
C MET A 152 -9.99 -23.44 -10.98
N VAL A 153 -9.40 -22.44 -10.33
CA VAL A 153 -8.88 -21.24 -11.00
C VAL A 153 -7.38 -21.41 -11.17
N GLN A 154 -6.94 -21.68 -12.40
CA GLN A 154 -5.54 -21.98 -12.71
C GLN A 154 -4.58 -20.88 -12.26
N ALA A 155 -4.98 -19.61 -12.44
CA ALA A 155 -4.18 -18.47 -12.01
C ALA A 155 -3.95 -18.42 -10.49
N TRP A 156 -4.87 -18.96 -9.69
CA TRP A 156 -4.76 -18.97 -8.22
C TRP A 156 -4.20 -20.28 -7.67
N ARG A 157 -4.09 -21.31 -8.53
CA ARG A 157 -3.78 -22.69 -8.13
C ARG A 157 -4.67 -23.18 -6.98
N SER A 158 -5.94 -22.76 -7.00
CA SER A 158 -6.91 -23.10 -5.96
C SER A 158 -8.33 -23.08 -6.51
N ASP A 159 -9.21 -23.84 -5.87
CA ASP A 159 -10.64 -23.79 -6.17
C ASP A 159 -11.28 -22.44 -5.77
N ALA A 160 -12.24 -22.02 -6.57
CA ALA A 160 -13.09 -20.86 -6.36
C ALA A 160 -14.57 -21.22 -6.62
N TYR A 161 -15.48 -20.40 -6.10
CA TYR A 161 -16.81 -20.29 -6.67
C TYR A 161 -16.71 -19.37 -7.89
N ARG A 162 -17.05 -19.90 -9.06
CA ARG A 162 -16.92 -19.22 -10.35
C ARG A 162 -18.31 -18.89 -10.86
N ILE A 163 -18.65 -17.61 -10.93
CA ILE A 163 -19.99 -17.19 -11.34
C ILE A 163 -19.97 -16.85 -12.84
N PRO A 164 -20.77 -17.53 -13.68
CA PRO A 164 -20.84 -17.22 -15.11
C PRO A 164 -21.21 -15.76 -15.38
N LYS A 165 -20.62 -15.18 -16.42
CA LYS A 165 -20.83 -13.78 -16.83
C LYS A 165 -22.31 -13.40 -16.89
N GLU A 166 -23.12 -14.22 -17.56
CA GLU A 166 -24.54 -13.94 -17.81
C GLU A 166 -25.37 -13.92 -16.52
N ARG A 167 -24.92 -14.61 -15.48
CA ARG A 167 -25.58 -14.58 -14.16
C ARG A 167 -25.14 -13.36 -13.38
N PHE A 168 -23.83 -13.08 -13.36
CA PHE A 168 -23.28 -11.99 -12.57
C PHE A 168 -23.69 -10.61 -13.11
N GLU A 169 -23.69 -10.43 -14.43
CA GLU A 169 -24.04 -9.14 -15.03
C GLU A 169 -25.49 -8.71 -14.77
N LYS A 170 -26.39 -9.66 -14.47
CA LYS A 170 -27.79 -9.36 -14.12
C LYS A 170 -27.95 -8.63 -12.79
N ILE A 171 -27.01 -8.78 -11.87
CA ILE A 171 -27.06 -8.10 -10.56
C ILE A 171 -26.28 -6.78 -10.53
N LEU A 172 -25.50 -6.50 -11.59
CA LEU A 172 -24.71 -5.28 -11.71
C LEU A 172 -25.61 -4.06 -11.98
N LYS A 173 -25.44 -3.03 -11.16
CA LYS A 173 -26.19 -1.77 -11.23
C LYS A 173 -25.25 -0.61 -11.54
N PRO A 174 -25.63 0.34 -12.40
CA PRO A 174 -24.84 1.56 -12.62
C PRO A 174 -24.85 2.43 -11.36
N ASP A 175 -23.82 3.26 -11.20
CA ASP A 175 -23.77 4.26 -10.14
C ASP A 175 -23.01 5.51 -10.61
N ALA A 176 -23.55 6.68 -10.29
CA ALA A 176 -23.06 7.96 -10.79
C ALA A 176 -21.72 8.40 -10.15
N ASP A 177 -21.36 7.85 -8.99
CA ASP A 177 -20.12 8.21 -8.29
C ASP A 177 -18.94 7.32 -8.72
N LEU A 178 -19.21 6.14 -9.30
CA LEU A 178 -18.19 5.21 -9.80
C LEU A 178 -17.20 5.80 -10.82
N PRO A 179 -17.57 6.67 -11.78
CA PRO A 179 -16.62 7.28 -12.70
C PRO A 179 -15.49 8.02 -11.98
N GLN A 180 -15.85 8.83 -10.98
CA GLN A 180 -14.88 9.61 -10.21
C GLN A 180 -14.06 8.72 -9.29
N LEU A 181 -14.68 7.72 -8.65
CA LEU A 181 -13.99 6.73 -7.82
C LEU A 181 -12.96 5.92 -8.64
N CYS A 182 -13.35 5.42 -9.80
CA CYS A 182 -12.45 4.67 -10.67
C CYS A 182 -11.29 5.56 -11.14
N LYS A 183 -11.57 6.80 -11.54
CA LYS A 183 -10.55 7.77 -11.99
C LYS A 183 -9.51 8.05 -10.91
N ILE A 184 -9.91 8.24 -9.64
CA ILE A 184 -8.94 8.50 -8.56
C ILE A 184 -8.11 7.26 -8.23
N ILE A 185 -8.73 6.06 -8.25
CA ILE A 185 -8.02 4.78 -8.07
C ILE A 185 -6.97 4.60 -9.18
N ASP A 186 -7.35 4.84 -10.43
CA ASP A 186 -6.44 4.72 -11.58
C ASP A 186 -5.30 5.73 -11.52
N ALA A 187 -5.59 6.99 -11.16
CA ALA A 187 -4.57 8.01 -10.99
C ALA A 187 -3.56 7.64 -9.90
N LYS A 188 -4.02 7.16 -8.73
CA LYS A 188 -3.15 6.74 -7.62
C LYS A 188 -2.35 5.49 -7.95
N ASN A 189 -2.95 4.51 -8.64
CA ASN A 189 -2.24 3.33 -9.11
C ASN A 189 -1.16 3.71 -10.13
N PHE A 190 -1.44 4.65 -11.04
CA PHE A 190 -0.44 5.15 -11.99
C PHE A 190 0.72 5.84 -11.27
N ILE A 191 0.43 6.70 -10.29
CA ILE A 191 1.44 7.35 -9.44
C ILE A 191 2.28 6.29 -8.70
N LEU A 192 1.63 5.25 -8.15
CA LEU A 192 2.29 4.14 -7.45
C LEU A 192 3.28 3.41 -8.35
N GLU A 193 2.89 3.09 -9.59
CA GLU A 193 3.78 2.49 -10.59
C GLU A 193 4.95 3.42 -10.92
N PHE A 194 4.66 4.70 -11.20
CA PHE A 194 5.67 5.69 -11.58
C PHE A 194 6.74 5.89 -10.50
N GLN A 195 6.34 6.05 -9.24
CA GLN A 195 7.29 6.26 -8.14
C GLN A 195 8.10 5.00 -7.84
N HIS A 196 7.52 3.81 -8.04
CA HIS A 196 8.21 2.56 -7.72
C HIS A 196 9.44 2.34 -8.59
N ALA A 197 9.42 2.86 -9.83
CA ALA A 197 10.58 2.83 -10.73
C ALA A 197 11.83 3.46 -10.12
N TRP A 198 11.71 4.32 -9.09
CA TRP A 198 12.87 4.85 -8.36
C TRP A 198 13.76 3.74 -7.79
N ILE A 199 13.18 2.63 -7.32
CA ILE A 199 13.93 1.48 -6.79
C ILE A 199 14.69 0.79 -7.92
N ASP A 200 14.03 0.52 -9.04
CA ASP A 200 14.62 -0.16 -10.19
C ASP A 200 15.76 0.68 -10.79
N ILE A 201 15.55 1.99 -10.95
CA ILE A 201 16.58 2.94 -11.40
C ILE A 201 17.81 2.91 -10.47
N ASN A 202 17.61 2.92 -9.15
CA ASN A 202 18.73 2.87 -8.21
C ASN A 202 19.40 1.49 -8.15
N LYS A 203 18.63 0.42 -8.33
CA LYS A 203 19.15 -0.95 -8.42
C LYS A 203 20.07 -1.10 -9.62
N ASP A 204 19.66 -0.57 -10.77
CA ASP A 204 20.48 -0.59 -11.99
C ASP A 204 21.76 0.25 -11.79
N LYS A 205 21.63 1.46 -11.23
CA LYS A 205 22.78 2.33 -10.92
C LYS A 205 23.78 1.69 -9.95
N LEU A 206 23.32 0.90 -8.99
CA LEU A 206 24.15 0.31 -7.93
C LEU A 206 24.49 -1.17 -8.17
N SER A 207 24.06 -1.75 -9.28
CA SER A 207 24.24 -3.17 -9.63
C SER A 207 25.70 -3.62 -9.57
N TYR A 208 26.62 -2.81 -10.10
CA TYR A 208 28.06 -3.10 -10.07
C TYR A 208 28.62 -3.18 -8.64
N LEU A 209 28.14 -2.32 -7.73
CA LEU A 209 28.53 -2.34 -6.33
C LEU A 209 27.96 -3.55 -5.61
N LEU A 210 26.68 -3.87 -5.87
CA LEU A 210 26.04 -5.08 -5.32
C LEU A 210 26.82 -6.33 -5.71
N GLN A 211 27.22 -6.45 -6.98
CA GLN A 211 27.96 -7.60 -7.49
C GLN A 211 29.35 -7.72 -6.83
N GLY A 212 30.14 -6.64 -6.83
CA GLY A 212 31.47 -6.67 -6.21
C GLY A 212 31.43 -7.00 -4.72
N VAL A 213 30.37 -6.57 -4.04
CA VAL A 213 30.15 -6.87 -2.64
C VAL A 213 29.78 -8.34 -2.39
N ILE A 214 28.99 -8.96 -3.26
CA ILE A 214 28.67 -10.39 -3.20
C ILE A 214 29.92 -11.23 -3.47
N ASP A 215 30.71 -10.84 -4.48
CA ASP A 215 31.88 -11.59 -4.93
C ASP A 215 33.02 -11.57 -3.90
N GLU A 216 33.16 -10.49 -3.15
CA GLU A 216 34.26 -10.32 -2.19
C GLU A 216 33.91 -10.75 -0.74
N ASP A 217 32.65 -11.10 -0.43
CA ASP A 217 32.09 -11.32 0.92
C ASP A 217 32.47 -10.21 1.95
N LYS A 218 32.85 -9.03 1.44
CA LYS A 218 33.30 -7.88 2.25
C LYS A 218 32.13 -7.03 2.68
N ILE A 219 31.36 -7.45 3.68
CA ILE A 219 30.41 -6.52 4.31
C ILE A 219 30.21 -6.82 5.78
N VAL A 220 30.93 -6.10 6.64
CA VAL A 220 30.32 -5.73 7.94
C VAL A 220 30.90 -4.48 8.62
N GLN A 221 31.88 -3.76 8.05
CA GLN A 221 32.55 -2.64 8.75
C GLN A 221 32.65 -1.34 7.95
N ILE A 222 31.71 -1.05 7.04
CA ILE A 222 31.71 0.23 6.31
C ILE A 222 31.02 1.29 7.19
N ILE A 223 31.77 2.31 7.60
CA ILE A 223 31.24 3.52 8.23
C ILE A 223 30.99 4.54 7.12
N PRO A 224 29.72 4.87 6.80
CA PRO A 224 29.41 5.86 5.78
C PRO A 224 29.89 7.27 6.19
N ARG A 225 30.51 8.01 5.26
CA ARG A 225 31.11 9.33 5.51
C ARG A 225 30.22 10.51 5.12
N ASP A 226 29.29 10.26 4.21
CA ASP A 226 28.33 11.22 3.68
C ASP A 226 26.99 10.51 3.38
N LEU A 227 25.97 11.28 3.02
CA LEU A 227 24.63 10.76 2.75
C LEU A 227 24.60 9.77 1.58
N ASP A 228 25.38 10.02 0.52
CA ASP A 228 25.39 9.15 -0.66
C ASP A 228 26.00 7.77 -0.33
N SER A 229 27.10 7.76 0.41
CA SER A 229 27.71 6.54 0.94
C SER A 229 26.78 5.84 1.93
N PHE A 230 26.09 6.59 2.80
CA PHE A 230 25.10 6.04 3.74
C PHE A 230 23.99 5.31 2.99
N PHE A 231 23.43 5.97 1.97
CA PHE A 231 22.40 5.40 1.10
C PHE A 231 22.88 4.12 0.43
N LYS A 232 24.04 4.14 -0.22
CA LYS A 232 24.62 2.96 -0.90
C LYS A 232 24.76 1.78 0.06
N VAL A 233 25.27 2.02 1.28
CA VAL A 233 25.43 0.95 2.28
C VAL A 233 24.08 0.39 2.72
N CYS A 234 23.10 1.24 3.05
CA CYS A 234 21.75 0.77 3.38
C CYS A 234 21.11 0.00 2.23
N PHE A 235 21.25 0.47 1.00
CA PHE A 235 20.72 -0.18 -0.20
C PHE A 235 21.33 -1.57 -0.42
N ILE A 236 22.65 -1.70 -0.27
CA ILE A 236 23.35 -2.98 -0.36
C ILE A 236 22.89 -3.93 0.74
N LEU A 237 22.83 -3.46 1.99
CA LEU A 237 22.39 -4.28 3.12
C LEU A 237 20.95 -4.76 2.96
N ASP A 238 20.04 -3.90 2.47
CA ASP A 238 18.64 -4.26 2.22
C ASP A 238 18.53 -5.36 1.14
N ASN A 239 19.24 -5.22 0.02
CA ASN A 239 19.23 -6.22 -1.05
C ASN A 239 19.85 -7.57 -0.64
N LEU A 240 20.78 -7.55 0.31
CA LEU A 240 21.38 -8.77 0.89
C LEU A 240 20.63 -9.28 2.12
N ASN A 241 19.55 -8.60 2.50
CA ASN A 241 18.76 -8.90 3.69
C ASN A 241 19.60 -8.93 4.98
N LYS A 242 20.65 -8.11 5.05
CA LYS A 242 21.54 -7.93 6.20
C LYS A 242 21.11 -6.72 7.04
N ILE A 243 21.46 -6.71 8.32
CA ILE A 243 21.13 -5.63 9.27
C ILE A 243 22.45 -5.03 9.78
N PRO A 244 22.63 -3.69 9.77
CA PRO A 244 23.83 -3.09 10.33
C PRO A 244 23.87 -3.24 11.86
N PHE A 245 25.08 -3.39 12.42
CA PHE A 245 25.26 -3.31 13.87
C PHE A 245 24.88 -1.91 14.37
N ASN A 246 24.22 -1.83 15.53
CA ASN A 246 23.75 -0.59 16.15
C ASN A 246 22.81 0.25 15.24
N ALA A 247 21.86 -0.40 14.57
CA ALA A 247 20.92 0.26 13.65
C ALA A 247 20.14 1.46 14.27
N ASN A 248 19.89 1.50 15.58
CA ASN A 248 19.32 2.69 16.25
C ASN A 248 20.24 3.92 16.14
N LEU A 249 21.55 3.74 16.36
CA LEU A 249 22.53 4.82 16.23
C LEU A 249 22.63 5.29 14.77
N TRP A 250 22.56 4.36 13.82
CA TRP A 250 22.52 4.68 12.39
C TRP A 250 21.30 5.52 12.04
N LEU A 251 20.13 5.20 12.60
CA LEU A 251 18.94 6.02 12.39
C LEU A 251 19.15 7.43 12.93
N VAL A 252 19.63 7.58 14.17
CA VAL A 252 19.89 8.91 14.76
C VAL A 252 20.89 9.71 13.94
N TYR A 253 21.97 9.08 13.46
CA TYR A 253 22.95 9.72 12.58
C TYR A 253 22.34 10.12 11.23
N LEU A 254 21.51 9.27 10.62
CA LEU A 254 20.80 9.56 9.38
C LEU A 254 19.89 10.79 9.54
N LEU A 255 19.16 10.90 10.65
CA LEU A 255 18.29 12.03 10.94
C LEU A 255 19.04 13.38 11.04
N SER A 256 20.36 13.36 11.26
CA SER A 256 21.19 14.56 11.29
C SER A 256 21.42 15.20 9.91
N TYR A 257 21.25 14.43 8.83
CA TYR A 257 21.32 14.97 7.46
C TYR A 257 20.10 15.82 7.09
N ILE A 258 18.99 15.73 7.83
CA ILE A 258 17.77 16.49 7.55
C ILE A 258 17.95 17.94 8.01
N ASN A 259 18.15 18.82 7.04
CA ASN A 259 18.29 20.27 7.22
C ASN A 259 17.40 21.04 6.22
N LYS A 260 17.39 22.37 6.27
CA LYS A 260 16.47 23.21 5.47
C LYS A 260 16.82 23.30 3.98
N ASP A 261 18.06 23.04 3.60
CA ASP A 261 18.58 23.22 2.23
C ASP A 261 18.64 21.90 1.44
N ILE A 262 18.05 20.84 1.99
CA ILE A 262 18.03 19.52 1.38
C ILE A 262 17.14 19.46 0.14
N CYS A 263 17.63 18.82 -0.93
CA CYS A 263 16.87 18.63 -2.16
C CYS A 263 16.07 17.31 -2.17
N LEU A 264 15.18 17.15 -3.15
CA LEU A 264 14.29 15.98 -3.26
C LEU A 264 15.03 14.66 -3.50
N ASP A 265 16.16 14.67 -4.23
CA ASP A 265 17.01 13.48 -4.39
C ASP A 265 17.55 13.00 -3.03
N GLU A 266 18.10 13.92 -2.25
CA GLU A 266 18.63 13.64 -0.91
C GLU A 266 17.52 13.20 0.05
N ILE A 267 16.35 13.83 0.00
CA ILE A 267 15.17 13.40 0.79
C ILE A 267 14.80 11.96 0.45
N SER A 268 14.74 11.60 -0.83
CA SER A 268 14.37 10.23 -1.24
C SER A 268 15.36 9.18 -0.72
N LYS A 269 16.65 9.50 -0.72
CA LYS A 269 17.71 8.67 -0.13
C LYS A 269 17.55 8.53 1.38
N ILE A 270 17.33 9.65 2.08
CA ILE A 270 17.09 9.64 3.54
C ILE A 270 15.87 8.80 3.88
N VAL A 271 14.74 9.01 3.19
CA VAL A 271 13.49 8.29 3.47
C VAL A 271 13.63 6.80 3.19
N TYR A 272 14.32 6.40 2.11
CA TYR A 272 14.66 5.00 1.88
C TYR A 272 15.46 4.39 3.04
N CYS A 273 16.48 5.10 3.53
CA CYS A 273 17.29 4.62 4.64
C CYS A 273 16.52 4.58 5.96
N ILE A 274 15.63 5.55 6.22
CA ILE A 274 14.74 5.53 7.39
C ILE A 274 13.87 4.28 7.31
N ASP A 275 13.18 4.05 6.19
CA ASP A 275 12.32 2.90 5.97
C ASP A 275 13.05 1.57 6.23
N PHE A 276 14.23 1.42 5.65
CA PHE A 276 15.08 0.25 5.84
C PHE A 276 15.44 0.06 7.32
N LEU A 277 16.04 1.06 7.97
CA LEU A 277 16.53 0.95 9.35
C LEU A 277 15.38 0.76 10.34
N TYR A 278 14.34 1.58 10.21
CA TYR A 278 13.15 1.56 11.08
C TYR A 278 12.51 0.17 11.12
N SER A 279 12.44 -0.53 9.99
CA SER A 279 11.88 -1.87 9.92
C SER A 279 12.63 -2.90 10.79
N LYS A 280 13.90 -2.62 11.17
CA LYS A 280 14.80 -3.55 11.88
C LYS A 280 14.98 -3.23 13.36
N ILE A 281 14.46 -2.10 13.86
CA ILE A 281 14.78 -1.60 15.22
C ILE A 281 13.57 -1.19 16.03
N GLU A 282 13.55 -1.47 17.32
CA GLU A 282 12.56 -0.88 18.22
C GLU A 282 13.08 0.45 18.77
N LEU A 283 12.27 1.51 18.62
CA LEU A 283 12.60 2.85 19.06
C LEU A 283 12.36 3.04 20.55
N LYS A 284 13.29 3.73 21.19
CA LYS A 284 13.11 4.32 22.53
C LYS A 284 12.30 5.62 22.44
N PRO A 285 11.71 6.11 23.55
CA PRO A 285 10.87 7.32 23.53
C PRO A 285 11.55 8.55 22.92
N ASN A 286 12.81 8.80 23.26
CA ASN A 286 13.57 9.93 22.71
C ASN A 286 13.86 9.78 21.20
N GLU A 287 14.17 8.57 20.74
CA GLU A 287 14.39 8.26 19.32
C GLU A 287 13.08 8.42 18.52
N LEU A 288 11.96 8.00 19.10
CA LEU A 288 10.63 8.18 18.53
C LEU A 288 10.26 9.66 18.42
N THR A 289 10.45 10.46 19.47
CA THR A 289 10.18 11.91 19.42
C THR A 289 11.01 12.59 18.33
N GLN A 290 12.29 12.23 18.20
CA GLN A 290 13.16 12.78 17.17
C GLN A 290 12.69 12.37 15.77
N LEU A 291 12.36 11.10 15.55
CA LEU A 291 11.85 10.61 14.27
C LEU A 291 10.51 11.29 13.91
N THR A 292 9.56 11.35 14.85
CA THR A 292 8.26 12.02 14.67
C THR A 292 8.44 13.48 14.25
N SER A 293 9.35 14.21 14.89
CA SER A 293 9.66 15.60 14.53
C SER A 293 10.22 15.69 13.10
N LYS A 294 11.17 14.82 12.75
CA LYS A 294 11.82 14.80 11.43
C LYS A 294 10.89 14.36 10.30
N VAL A 295 9.96 13.44 10.55
CA VAL A 295 8.94 13.03 9.58
C VAL A 295 8.04 14.22 9.21
N LYS A 296 7.61 15.02 10.20
CA LYS A 296 6.83 16.24 9.93
C LYS A 296 7.64 17.25 9.12
N GLU A 297 8.90 17.46 9.51
CA GLU A 297 9.81 18.37 8.80
C GLU A 297 9.97 17.97 7.32
N LEU A 298 10.21 16.68 7.04
CA LEU A 298 10.35 16.17 5.67
C LEU A 298 9.08 16.37 4.84
N ILE A 299 7.89 16.08 5.40
CA ILE A 299 6.61 16.29 4.69
C ILE A 299 6.43 17.77 4.32
N GLU A 300 6.72 18.68 5.25
CA GLU A 300 6.58 20.12 5.00
C GLU A 300 7.62 20.63 4.00
N ILE A 301 8.84 20.10 3.99
CA ILE A 301 9.84 20.42 2.96
C ILE A 301 9.35 19.93 1.59
N ILE A 302 8.90 18.67 1.47
CA ILE A 302 8.42 18.11 0.20
C ILE A 302 7.24 18.94 -0.36
N LYS A 303 6.29 19.34 0.50
CA LYS A 303 5.15 20.18 0.09
C LYS A 303 5.57 21.53 -0.49
N LYS A 304 6.62 22.16 0.05
CA LYS A 304 7.12 23.45 -0.46
C LYS A 304 7.67 23.37 -1.88
N PHE A 305 8.13 22.20 -2.31
CA PHE A 305 8.64 22.00 -3.66
C PHE A 305 7.55 21.71 -4.70
N TYR A 306 6.29 21.56 -4.28
CA TYR A 306 5.17 21.35 -5.21
C TYR A 306 4.91 22.56 -6.08
N GLN A 307 4.71 22.33 -7.38
CA GLN A 307 4.49 23.35 -8.39
C GLN A 307 3.02 23.38 -8.85
N VAL A 308 2.60 24.51 -9.43
CA VAL A 308 1.21 24.73 -9.87
C VAL A 308 0.76 23.76 -10.96
N ASP A 309 1.69 23.26 -11.76
CA ASP A 309 1.49 22.29 -12.85
C ASP A 309 1.38 20.83 -12.37
N GLY A 310 1.60 20.58 -11.08
CA GLY A 310 1.56 19.24 -10.49
C GLY A 310 2.92 18.54 -10.39
N SER A 311 4.01 19.20 -10.82
CA SER A 311 5.38 18.71 -10.65
C SER A 311 5.93 19.06 -9.27
N TYR A 312 7.10 18.50 -8.95
CA TYR A 312 7.93 18.95 -7.85
C TYR A 312 9.25 19.47 -8.37
N LYS A 313 9.78 20.51 -7.72
CA LYS A 313 11.06 21.12 -8.08
C LYS A 313 11.79 21.70 -6.86
N SER A 314 12.95 21.14 -6.55
CA SER A 314 13.88 21.64 -5.52
C SER A 314 15.23 22.05 -6.09
N SER A 315 15.54 21.63 -7.32
CA SER A 315 16.79 21.96 -8.01
C SER A 315 16.54 22.61 -9.36
N LEU A 316 17.48 23.45 -9.80
CA LEU A 316 17.50 24.00 -11.16
C LEU A 316 18.15 23.06 -12.17
N THR A 317 18.93 22.08 -11.72
CA THR A 317 19.75 21.20 -12.56
C THR A 317 19.14 19.82 -12.78
N VAL A 318 18.16 19.43 -11.96
CA VAL A 318 17.48 18.13 -12.05
C VAL A 318 16.17 18.29 -12.82
N SER A 319 15.83 17.29 -13.64
CA SER A 319 14.55 17.27 -14.34
C SER A 319 13.38 17.27 -13.36
N PRO A 320 12.34 18.12 -13.54
CA PRO A 320 11.14 18.13 -12.70
C PRO A 320 10.46 16.77 -12.59
N ILE A 321 10.62 15.89 -13.58
CA ILE A 321 10.03 14.54 -13.57
C ILE A 321 10.78 13.62 -12.61
N GLU A 322 12.11 13.71 -12.59
CA GLU A 322 12.93 12.97 -11.62
C GLU A 322 12.66 13.46 -10.20
N GLU A 323 12.59 14.77 -10.01
CA GLU A 323 12.23 15.38 -8.72
C GLU A 323 10.83 14.99 -8.25
N THR A 324 9.86 14.97 -9.19
CA THR A 324 8.50 14.46 -8.93
C THR A 324 8.54 13.01 -8.48
N ARG A 325 9.36 12.15 -9.11
CA ARG A 325 9.49 10.75 -8.68
C ARG A 325 10.03 10.63 -7.27
N CYS A 326 11.09 11.39 -6.94
CA CYS A 326 11.67 11.42 -5.61
C CYS A 326 10.67 11.89 -4.55
N ALA A 327 9.89 12.94 -4.83
CA ALA A 327 8.86 13.44 -3.93
C ALA A 327 7.77 12.39 -3.68
N LEU A 328 7.24 11.79 -4.75
CA LEU A 328 6.17 10.78 -4.68
C LEU A 328 6.61 9.51 -3.95
N PHE A 329 7.84 9.07 -4.22
CA PHE A 329 8.47 7.96 -3.50
C PHE A 329 8.59 8.25 -2.00
N SER A 330 9.03 9.47 -1.67
CA SER A 330 9.22 9.90 -0.27
C SER A 330 7.89 10.02 0.47
N ILE A 331 6.88 10.65 -0.14
CA ILE A 331 5.52 10.76 0.42
C ILE A 331 4.96 9.37 0.73
N ASN A 332 5.10 8.44 -0.22
CA ASN A 332 4.60 7.07 -0.07
C ASN A 332 5.12 6.40 1.21
N LEU A 333 6.44 6.47 1.45
CA LEU A 333 7.08 5.84 2.60
C LEU A 333 6.88 6.62 3.91
N LEU A 334 6.81 7.95 3.86
CA LEU A 334 6.57 8.78 5.04
C LEU A 334 5.14 8.61 5.56
N GLU A 335 4.15 8.58 4.66
CA GLU A 335 2.77 8.25 5.04
C GLU A 335 2.67 6.87 5.66
N ASP A 336 3.44 5.93 5.11
CA ASP A 336 3.50 4.62 5.70
C ASP A 336 4.01 4.69 7.14
N LEU A 337 5.06 5.47 7.36
CA LEU A 337 5.80 5.50 8.61
C LEU A 337 4.96 6.17 9.70
N ILE A 338 4.18 7.18 9.32
CA ILE A 338 3.19 7.81 10.18
C ILE A 338 2.20 6.78 10.71
N GLN A 339 1.62 5.97 9.83
CA GLN A 339 0.64 4.96 10.23
C GLN A 339 1.23 3.91 11.17
N ASP A 340 2.46 3.47 10.89
CA ASP A 340 3.16 2.51 11.75
C ASP A 340 3.45 3.09 13.14
N MET A 341 3.94 4.33 13.22
CA MET A 341 4.20 5.00 14.50
C MET A 341 2.94 5.21 15.33
N ILE A 342 1.84 5.62 14.71
CA ILE A 342 0.54 5.76 15.40
C ILE A 342 0.10 4.40 15.97
N TYR A 343 0.25 3.33 15.19
CA TYR A 343 -0.25 2.01 15.60
C TYR A 343 0.64 1.31 16.65
N TYR A 344 1.94 1.22 16.41
CA TYR A 344 2.86 0.43 17.27
C TYR A 344 3.42 1.22 18.45
N TYR A 345 3.49 2.55 18.32
CA TYR A 345 4.02 3.42 19.36
C TYR A 345 2.96 4.32 19.99
N SER A 346 1.69 4.21 19.58
CA SER A 346 0.58 4.99 20.12
C SER A 346 0.84 6.50 20.06
N VAL A 347 1.52 6.98 19.02
CA VAL A 347 1.75 8.41 18.82
C VAL A 347 0.38 9.09 18.66
N PRO A 348 0.07 10.12 19.46
CA PRO A 348 -1.26 10.72 19.45
C PRO A 348 -1.52 11.51 18.16
N ASP A 349 -2.80 11.60 17.79
CA ASP A 349 -3.28 12.34 16.60
C ASP A 349 -2.91 13.84 16.62
N THR A 350 -2.65 14.39 17.80
CA THR A 350 -2.15 15.77 17.99
C THR A 350 -0.72 15.95 17.49
N GLU A 351 0.07 14.87 17.49
CA GLU A 351 1.42 14.86 16.96
C GLU A 351 1.42 14.43 15.50
N LEU A 352 0.87 13.26 15.18
CA LEU A 352 0.82 12.75 13.81
C LEU A 352 -0.62 12.48 13.41
N LYS A 353 -1.09 13.16 12.37
CA LYS A 353 -2.43 12.91 11.85
C LYS A 353 -2.49 11.55 11.17
N PRO A 354 -3.48 10.69 11.48
CA PRO A 354 -3.68 9.45 10.76
C PRO A 354 -3.93 9.70 9.27
N ILE A 355 -3.17 9.02 8.41
CA ILE A 355 -3.32 9.03 6.95
C ILE A 355 -4.51 8.15 6.53
N LYS A 356 -5.57 8.75 5.98
CA LYS A 356 -6.79 8.00 5.65
C LYS A 356 -6.76 7.42 4.24
N LYS A 357 -6.01 8.05 3.33
CA LYS A 357 -5.91 7.65 1.91
C LYS A 357 -4.45 7.64 1.45
N ILE A 358 -4.06 6.68 0.61
CA ILE A 358 -2.70 6.64 0.02
C ILE A 358 -2.50 7.87 -0.85
N TYR A 359 -1.37 8.57 -0.67
CA TYR A 359 -1.07 9.86 -1.28
C TYR A 359 -1.94 11.03 -0.79
N GLU A 360 -2.31 11.03 0.50
CA GLU A 360 -3.04 12.15 1.13
C GLU A 360 -2.22 13.44 1.17
N ASN A 361 -0.90 13.35 1.24
CA ASN A 361 0.02 14.50 1.28
C ASN A 361 0.41 15.03 -0.11
N ILE A 362 -0.11 14.46 -1.20
CA ILE A 362 0.02 15.08 -2.52
C ILE A 362 -1.02 16.21 -2.64
N PRO A 363 -0.61 17.47 -2.89
CA PRO A 363 -1.55 18.59 -2.91
C PRO A 363 -2.67 18.46 -3.95
N CYS A 364 -2.37 17.92 -5.13
CA CYS A 364 -3.40 17.63 -6.13
C CYS A 364 -3.04 16.41 -7.00
N ILE A 365 -3.64 15.26 -6.66
CA ILE A 365 -3.48 13.99 -7.39
C ILE A 365 -3.78 14.15 -8.88
N GLU A 366 -4.88 14.83 -9.24
CA GLU A 366 -5.30 14.94 -10.64
C GLU A 366 -4.29 15.70 -11.49
N LYS A 367 -3.71 16.80 -10.97
CA LYS A 367 -2.70 17.57 -11.69
C LYS A 367 -1.42 16.76 -11.89
N THR A 368 -0.93 16.14 -10.81
CA THR A 368 0.27 15.28 -10.88
C THR A 368 0.06 14.12 -11.84
N TYR A 369 -1.10 13.44 -11.78
CA TYR A 369 -1.44 12.38 -12.73
C TYR A 369 -1.46 12.88 -14.19
N LYS A 370 -2.12 14.01 -14.47
CA LYS A 370 -2.18 14.58 -15.83
C LYS A 370 -0.80 14.93 -16.38
N LEU A 371 0.07 15.52 -15.55
CA LEU A 371 1.46 15.82 -15.90
C LEU A 371 2.23 14.55 -16.25
N LEU A 372 2.19 13.54 -15.38
CA LEU A 372 2.94 12.31 -15.62
C LEU A 372 2.43 11.59 -16.86
N LYS A 373 1.11 11.59 -17.08
CA LYS A 373 0.49 11.00 -18.26
C LYS A 373 0.94 11.68 -19.56
N SER A 374 0.97 13.02 -19.59
CA SER A 374 1.37 13.77 -20.78
C SER A 374 2.85 13.59 -21.13
N VAL A 375 3.72 13.41 -20.12
CA VAL A 375 5.16 13.23 -20.33
C VAL A 375 5.52 11.81 -20.74
N LEU A 376 4.79 10.81 -20.24
CA LEU A 376 5.08 9.40 -20.50
C LEU A 376 4.42 8.87 -21.79
N ASN A 377 3.59 9.67 -22.47
CA ASN A 377 2.84 9.29 -23.68
C ASN A 377 1.95 8.03 -23.50
N VAL A 378 1.33 7.87 -22.32
CA VAL A 378 0.44 6.73 -21.98
C VAL A 378 -0.99 7.20 -21.77
#